data_AF-A0A0F9KCM6-F1
#
_entry.id   AF-A0A0F9KCM6-F1
#
_cell.length_a   1.000
_cell.length_b   1.000
_cell.length_c   1.000
_cell.angle_alpha   90.00
_cell.angle_beta   90.00
_cell.angle_gamma   90.00
#
_symmetry.space_group_name_H-M   'P 1'
#
loop_
_entity.id
_entity.type
_entity.pdbx_description
1 polymer ?
#
loop_
_entity_poly.entity_id
_entity_poly.type
_entity_poly.pdbx_seq_one_letter_code
_entity_poly.pdbx_strand_id
1 'polypeptide(L)'
;MKLSVSKGCTPESWEYFIMSYITHGLRKHSLYNRWASMVQRCTNKKCIDYPLYGGRGINVYTAWVKNFKLFYNYVMALPDAMEQGYSIDRIDNDGDYEQGNIRWVTNHYQTINQRISKRNISGYVGVDKHGQKYKSRIKVHGDRIYLGLYDTKEEAVEARNKFIIASKLFEYPIQKIR
;
A
#
# COMPACT_ATOMS: atom_id res chain seq x y z
N MET A 1 56.95 -38.47 19.09
CA MET A 1 55.73 -37.71 19.48
C MET A 1 54.76 -37.74 18.32
N LYS A 2 53.61 -38.43 18.47
CA LYS A 2 52.53 -38.43 17.47
C LYS A 2 51.65 -37.22 17.72
N LEU A 3 51.58 -36.28 16.78
CA LEU A 3 50.56 -35.23 16.79
C LEU A 3 49.27 -35.83 16.23
N SER A 4 48.25 -35.90 17.07
CA SER A 4 46.88 -36.26 16.70
C SER A 4 46.24 -35.12 15.93
N VAL A 5 45.88 -35.34 14.67
CA VAL A 5 45.00 -34.45 13.91
C VAL A 5 43.56 -34.86 14.19
N SER A 6 42.79 -34.00 14.87
CA SER A 6 41.35 -34.20 15.08
C SER A 6 40.60 -33.96 13.77
N LYS A 7 39.70 -34.89 13.45
CA LYS A 7 38.79 -34.84 12.30
C LYS A 7 37.61 -33.92 12.59
N GLY A 8 37.22 -33.12 11.59
CA GLY A 8 35.81 -32.80 11.34
C GLY A 8 35.37 -31.37 11.63
N CYS A 9 35.53 -30.48 10.65
CA CYS A 9 34.64 -29.33 10.49
C CYS A 9 34.24 -29.30 9.00
N THR A 10 32.98 -29.58 8.69
CA THR A 10 32.50 -29.58 7.30
C THR A 10 32.36 -28.13 6.78
N PRO A 11 32.62 -27.87 5.48
CA PRO A 11 32.53 -26.52 4.90
C PRO A 11 31.14 -25.87 4.91
N GLU A 12 30.09 -26.65 5.18
CA GLU A 12 28.68 -26.26 5.04
C GLU A 12 28.19 -25.22 6.08
N SER A 13 28.99 -24.94 7.10
CA SER A 13 28.64 -23.96 8.16
C SER A 13 29.06 -22.51 7.84
N TRP A 14 30.01 -22.30 6.93
CA TRP A 14 30.53 -20.97 6.61
C TRP A 14 29.69 -20.22 5.58
N GLU A 15 29.11 -20.92 4.62
CA GLU A 15 28.22 -20.31 3.61
C GLU A 15 26.93 -19.75 4.26
N TYR A 16 26.39 -20.46 5.26
CA TYR A 16 25.27 -20.00 6.06
C TYR A 16 25.61 -18.79 6.95
N PHE A 17 26.84 -18.71 7.46
CA PHE A 17 27.29 -17.61 8.32
C PHE A 17 27.59 -16.33 7.53
N ILE A 18 28.12 -16.44 6.29
CA ILE A 18 28.40 -15.29 5.41
C ILE A 18 27.11 -14.66 4.87
N MET A 19 26.07 -15.44 4.56
CA MET A 19 24.78 -14.90 4.10
C MET A 19 24.08 -14.01 5.15
N SER A 20 24.32 -14.25 6.44
CA SER A 20 23.77 -13.49 7.57
C SER A 20 24.40 -12.10 7.74
N TYR A 21 25.67 -11.94 7.35
CA TYR A 21 26.45 -10.70 7.51
C TYR A 21 26.49 -9.80 6.27
N ILE A 22 25.89 -10.23 5.15
CA ILE A 22 25.68 -9.34 4.01
C ILE A 22 24.50 -8.45 4.34
N THR A 23 24.79 -7.27 4.90
CA THR A 23 23.83 -6.16 4.88
C THR A 23 23.32 -6.05 3.44
N HIS A 24 22.02 -5.95 3.25
CA HIS A 24 21.38 -6.03 1.92
C HIS A 24 21.84 -4.95 0.91
N GLY A 25 22.86 -4.14 1.21
CA GLY A 25 23.45 -3.10 0.36
C GLY A 25 22.58 -1.86 0.17
N LEU A 26 21.27 -1.99 0.39
CA LEU A 26 20.26 -1.01 0.01
C LEU A 26 19.86 -0.03 1.12
N ARG A 27 20.63 0.10 2.22
CA ARG A 27 20.30 1.04 3.31
C ARG A 27 20.26 2.50 2.85
N LYS A 28 21.06 2.85 1.83
CA LYS A 28 21.07 4.20 1.22
C LYS A 28 20.01 4.38 0.12
N HIS A 29 19.30 3.31 -0.26
CA HIS A 29 18.25 3.39 -1.28
C HIS A 29 17.06 4.18 -0.75
N SER A 30 16.44 5.03 -1.58
CA SER A 30 15.33 5.89 -1.17
C SER A 30 14.13 5.12 -0.60
N LEU A 31 13.88 3.90 -1.11
CA LEU A 31 12.86 2.98 -0.60
C LEU A 31 13.08 2.55 0.85
N TYR A 32 14.32 2.55 1.36
CA TYR A 32 14.60 2.11 2.72
C TYR A 32 13.90 3.00 3.76
N ASN A 33 13.99 4.31 3.58
CA ASN A 33 13.30 5.27 4.46
C ASN A 33 11.78 5.15 4.33
N ARG A 34 11.25 4.92 3.11
CA ARG A 34 9.81 4.73 2.89
C ARG A 34 9.31 3.47 3.59
N TRP A 35 10.03 2.36 3.48
CA TRP A 35 9.75 1.11 4.16
C TRP A 35 9.82 1.27 5.68
N ALA A 36 10.87 1.91 6.20
CA ALA A 36 11.03 2.12 7.64
C ALA A 36 9.87 2.96 8.20
N SER A 37 9.49 4.05 7.52
CA SER A 37 8.32 4.86 7.89
C SER A 37 7.02 4.06 7.80
N MET A 38 6.85 3.23 6.77
CA MET A 38 5.72 2.31 6.62
C MET A 38 5.60 1.33 7.79
N VAL A 39 6.71 0.69 8.19
CA VAL A 39 6.73 -0.24 9.33
C VAL A 39 6.45 0.50 10.64
N GLN A 40 7.04 1.68 10.83
CA GLN A 40 6.84 2.47 12.05
C GLN A 40 5.39 2.91 12.24
N ARG A 41 4.74 3.47 11.21
CA ARG A 41 3.33 3.91 11.33
C ARG A 41 2.36 2.75 11.56
N CYS A 42 2.71 1.52 11.16
CA CYS A 42 1.87 0.34 11.41
C CYS A 42 2.13 -0.33 12.76
N THR A 43 3.36 -0.29 13.29
CA THR A 43 3.73 -1.11 14.47
C THR A 43 4.08 -0.31 15.73
N ASN A 44 4.52 0.94 15.58
CA ASN A 44 4.96 1.76 16.70
C ASN A 44 3.86 2.70 17.20
N LYS A 45 3.25 2.38 18.35
CA LYS A 45 2.21 3.19 19.01
C LYS A 45 2.63 4.64 19.32
N LYS A 46 3.94 4.93 19.38
CA LYS A 46 4.48 6.28 19.60
C LYS A 46 4.61 7.09 18.31
N CYS A 47 4.47 6.46 17.14
CA CYS A 47 4.48 7.17 15.86
C CYS A 47 3.24 8.07 15.77
N ILE A 48 3.42 9.33 15.34
CA ILE A 48 2.32 10.30 15.20
C ILE A 48 1.22 9.80 14.24
N ASP A 49 1.63 9.05 13.21
CA ASP A 49 0.71 8.49 12.23
C ASP A 49 0.07 7.17 12.68
N TYR A 50 0.51 6.57 13.79
CA TYR A 50 0.00 5.27 14.23
C TYR A 50 -1.54 5.19 14.32
N PRO A 51 -2.26 6.19 14.88
CA PRO A 51 -3.72 6.16 14.93
C PRO A 51 -4.39 6.10 13.54
N LEU A 52 -3.68 6.52 12.49
CA LEU A 52 -4.16 6.51 11.10
C LEU A 52 -3.81 5.22 10.34
N TYR A 53 -2.97 4.37 10.91
CA TYR A 53 -2.49 3.12 10.31
C TYR A 53 -2.64 1.96 11.30
N GLY A 54 -1.63 1.66 12.12
CA GLY A 54 -1.67 0.53 13.06
C GLY A 54 -2.85 0.58 14.05
N GLY A 55 -3.26 1.78 14.47
CA GLY A 55 -4.44 1.98 15.32
C GLY A 55 -5.78 1.62 14.66
N ARG A 56 -5.79 1.45 13.34
CA ARG A 56 -6.95 0.96 12.57
C ARG A 56 -6.90 -0.56 12.31
N GLY A 57 -5.84 -1.23 12.74
CA GLY A 57 -5.58 -2.63 12.42
C GLY A 57 -4.84 -2.85 11.11
N ILE A 58 -4.28 -1.81 10.47
CA ILE A 58 -3.50 -1.96 9.24
C ILE A 58 -2.09 -2.44 9.59
N ASN A 59 -1.71 -3.60 9.05
CA ASN A 59 -0.42 -4.25 9.28
C ASN A 59 0.48 -4.20 8.05
N VAL A 60 1.69 -4.69 8.23
CA VAL A 60 2.67 -4.96 7.17
C VAL A 60 2.93 -6.45 7.15
N TYR A 61 2.96 -7.04 5.95
CA TYR A 61 3.30 -8.43 5.76
C TYR A 61 4.56 -8.80 6.54
N THR A 62 4.46 -9.84 7.37
CA THR A 62 5.44 -10.12 8.44
C THR A 62 6.86 -10.35 7.91
N ALA A 63 7.00 -10.95 6.73
CA ALA A 63 8.29 -11.14 6.08
C ALA A 63 8.95 -9.80 5.70
N TRP A 64 8.16 -8.81 5.29
CA TRP A 64 8.65 -7.47 4.96
C TRP A 64 9.04 -6.66 6.18
N VAL A 65 8.36 -6.85 7.32
CA VAL A 65 8.73 -6.17 8.59
C VAL A 65 10.16 -6.51 9.00
N LYS A 66 10.59 -7.76 8.79
CA LYS A 66 11.92 -8.25 9.19
C LYS A 66 12.97 -8.13 8.08
N ASN A 67 12.54 -7.97 6.83
CA ASN A 67 13.44 -8.05 5.69
C ASN A 67 13.08 -7.02 4.61
N PHE A 68 13.82 -5.92 4.61
CA PHE A 68 13.69 -4.88 3.58
C PHE A 68 13.95 -5.42 2.16
N LYS A 69 14.85 -6.39 1.97
CA LYS A 69 15.17 -6.93 0.64
C LYS A 69 13.97 -7.64 0.02
N LEU A 70 13.17 -8.35 0.82
CA LEU A 70 11.94 -8.99 0.34
C LEU A 70 10.90 -7.96 -0.09
N PHE A 71 10.73 -6.89 0.68
CA PHE A 71 9.87 -5.77 0.30
C PHE A 71 10.37 -5.11 -0.99
N TYR A 72 11.66 -4.78 -1.04
CA TYR A 72 12.31 -4.15 -2.19
C TYR A 72 12.13 -4.97 -3.46
N ASN A 73 12.45 -6.26 -3.44
CA ASN A 73 12.32 -7.14 -4.60
C ASN A 73 10.88 -7.18 -5.10
N TYR A 74 9.91 -7.24 -4.18
CA TYR A 74 8.50 -7.24 -4.56
C TYR A 74 8.09 -5.93 -5.23
N VAL A 75 8.32 -4.79 -4.57
CA VAL A 75 7.87 -3.50 -5.12
C VAL A 75 8.60 -3.09 -6.39
N MET A 76 9.85 -3.52 -6.58
CA MET A 76 10.60 -3.26 -7.81
C MET A 76 10.16 -4.15 -8.98
N ALA A 77 9.47 -5.27 -8.71
CA ALA A 77 8.91 -6.13 -9.75
C ALA A 77 7.49 -5.71 -10.18
N LEU A 78 6.88 -4.75 -9.48
CA LEU A 78 5.59 -4.19 -9.88
C LEU A 78 5.76 -3.23 -11.07
N PRO A 79 4.70 -3.03 -11.88
CA PRO A 79 4.68 -1.99 -12.90
C PRO A 79 4.99 -0.60 -12.34
N ASP A 80 5.55 0.27 -13.18
CA ASP A 80 5.86 1.68 -12.93
C ASP A 80 6.79 1.92 -11.73
N ALA A 81 7.56 0.89 -11.34
CA ALA A 81 8.44 0.96 -10.19
C ALA A 81 9.48 2.07 -10.35
N MET A 82 9.48 3.00 -9.39
CA MET A 82 10.42 4.14 -9.34
C MET A 82 10.32 5.09 -10.54
N GLU A 83 9.24 5.06 -11.31
CA GLU A 83 8.98 6.08 -12.33
C GLU A 83 8.86 7.49 -11.71
N GLN A 84 9.18 8.50 -12.51
CA GLN A 84 9.19 9.88 -12.03
C GLN A 84 7.79 10.31 -11.58
N GLY A 85 7.67 10.77 -10.33
CA GLY A 85 6.39 11.20 -9.76
C GLY A 85 5.52 10.08 -9.20
N TYR A 86 5.95 8.82 -9.34
CA TYR A 86 5.26 7.67 -8.75
C TYR A 86 5.72 7.42 -7.31
N SER A 87 4.79 6.96 -6.48
CA SER A 87 5.08 6.50 -5.13
C SER A 87 4.18 5.32 -4.74
N ILE A 88 4.59 4.64 -3.66
CA ILE A 88 3.93 3.44 -3.17
C ILE A 88 2.58 3.83 -2.55
N ASP A 89 1.52 3.22 -3.07
CA ASP A 89 0.15 3.34 -2.60
C ASP A 89 -0.42 1.95 -2.27
N ARG A 90 -1.49 1.93 -1.48
CA ARG A 90 -2.29 0.71 -1.30
C ARG A 90 -3.47 0.69 -2.25
N ILE A 91 -3.79 -0.48 -2.77
CA ILE A 91 -4.92 -0.65 -3.69
C ILE A 91 -6.24 -0.45 -2.94
N ASP A 92 -6.44 -1.24 -1.89
CA ASP A 92 -7.43 -1.07 -0.84
C ASP A 92 -6.78 -0.25 0.27
N ASN A 93 -7.16 1.03 0.38
CA ASN A 93 -6.60 1.95 1.38
C ASN A 93 -6.88 1.52 2.83
N ASP A 94 -7.87 0.65 3.04
CA ASP A 94 -8.23 0.11 4.35
C ASP A 94 -7.56 -1.25 4.63
N GLY A 95 -6.88 -1.84 3.63
CA GLY A 95 -6.15 -3.11 3.75
C GLY A 95 -4.68 -2.96 4.16
N ASP A 96 -4.01 -4.11 4.31
CA ASP A 96 -2.64 -4.23 4.80
C ASP A 96 -1.58 -3.90 3.73
N TYR A 97 -0.35 -3.62 4.15
CA TYR A 97 0.80 -3.61 3.25
C TYR A 97 1.20 -5.06 2.96
N GLU A 98 0.61 -5.63 1.93
CA GLU A 98 0.83 -7.01 1.53
C GLU A 98 0.88 -7.15 0.01
N GLN A 99 1.26 -8.35 -0.43
CA GLN A 99 1.26 -8.68 -1.85
C GLN A 99 -0.17 -8.58 -2.40
N GLY A 100 -0.32 -7.95 -3.57
CA GLY A 100 -1.63 -7.73 -4.18
C GLY A 100 -2.40 -6.53 -3.62
N ASN A 101 -1.90 -5.88 -2.55
CA ASN A 101 -2.47 -4.63 -2.04
C ASN A 101 -1.50 -3.43 -2.15
N ILE A 102 -0.41 -3.55 -2.90
CA ILE A 102 0.56 -2.48 -3.15
C ILE A 102 0.67 -2.21 -4.65
N ARG A 103 0.79 -0.92 -5.01
CA ARG A 103 1.07 -0.46 -6.38
C ARG A 103 1.93 0.80 -6.40
N TRP A 104 2.53 1.08 -7.54
CA TRP A 104 3.11 2.38 -7.84
C TRP A 104 2.10 3.25 -8.56
N VAL A 105 1.88 4.47 -8.07
CA VAL A 105 1.00 5.43 -8.72
C VAL A 105 1.44 6.85 -8.44
N THR A 106 1.02 7.78 -9.29
CA THR A 106 1.18 9.22 -9.03
C THR A 106 0.28 9.69 -7.88
N ASN A 107 0.64 10.84 -7.30
CA ASN A 107 -0.16 11.50 -6.26
C ASN A 107 -1.60 11.82 -6.73
N HIS A 108 -1.81 11.95 -8.04
CA HIS A 108 -3.13 12.18 -8.60
C HIS A 108 -4.06 10.99 -8.34
N TYR A 109 -3.56 9.79 -8.62
CA TYR A 109 -4.28 8.53 -8.39
C TYR A 109 -4.51 8.25 -6.90
N GLN A 110 -3.53 8.54 -6.04
CA GLN A 110 -3.71 8.41 -4.59
C GLN A 110 -4.84 9.29 -4.07
N THR A 111 -5.03 10.47 -4.67
CA THR A 111 -6.12 11.38 -4.31
C THR A 111 -7.50 10.78 -4.58
N ILE A 112 -7.62 9.94 -5.60
CA ILE A 112 -8.87 9.24 -5.93
C ILE A 112 -9.18 8.13 -4.92
N ASN A 113 -8.15 7.51 -4.34
CA ASN A 113 -8.22 6.45 -3.33
C ASN A 113 -8.16 6.96 -1.87
N GLN A 114 -8.52 8.23 -1.66
CA GLN A 114 -8.44 8.83 -0.33
C GLN A 114 -9.42 8.22 0.65
N ARG A 115 -9.01 8.21 1.92
CA ARG A 115 -9.87 7.86 3.04
C ARG A 115 -11.15 8.70 3.03
N ILE A 116 -12.26 8.04 3.33
CA ILE A 116 -13.53 8.71 3.54
C ILE A 116 -13.49 9.66 4.75
N SER A 117 -14.11 10.82 4.60
CA SER A 117 -14.29 11.76 5.70
C SER A 117 -15.16 11.15 6.80
N LYS A 118 -14.81 11.40 8.08
CA LYS A 118 -15.63 11.00 9.24
C LYS A 118 -17.06 11.56 9.20
N ARG A 119 -17.30 12.64 8.44
CA ARG A 119 -18.61 13.26 8.28
C ARG A 119 -19.46 12.62 7.17
N ASN A 120 -18.86 11.76 6.36
CA ASN A 120 -19.58 11.13 5.27
C ASN A 120 -20.46 10.00 5.83
N ILE A 121 -21.74 10.04 5.45
CA ILE A 121 -22.77 9.14 5.96
C ILE A 121 -22.98 7.94 5.04
N SER A 122 -22.58 8.03 3.76
CA SER A 122 -22.80 6.95 2.79
C SER A 122 -21.88 5.75 3.05
N GLY A 123 -20.71 6.00 3.65
CA GLY A 123 -19.67 4.98 3.81
C GLY A 123 -18.80 4.80 2.56
N TYR A 124 -19.02 5.60 1.51
CA TYR A 124 -18.26 5.56 0.26
C TYR A 124 -17.64 6.92 -0.11
N VAL A 125 -16.38 6.88 -0.53
CA VAL A 125 -15.59 8.00 -1.04
C VAL A 125 -16.27 8.57 -2.29
N GLY A 126 -16.45 9.90 -2.30
CA GLY A 126 -17.08 10.59 -3.42
C GLY A 126 -18.58 10.38 -3.54
N VAL A 127 -19.22 9.73 -2.56
CA VAL A 127 -20.68 9.55 -2.51
C VAL A 127 -21.22 10.24 -1.28
N ASP A 128 -22.06 11.26 -1.46
CA ASP A 128 -22.60 12.07 -0.35
C ASP A 128 -24.14 12.00 -0.36
N LYS A 129 -24.77 11.86 0.82
CA LYS A 129 -26.24 11.89 0.94
C LYS A 129 -26.76 13.30 0.59
N HIS A 130 -27.80 13.38 -0.24
CA HIS A 130 -28.43 14.62 -0.68
C HIS A 130 -29.95 14.49 -0.70
N GLY A 131 -30.60 14.94 0.38
CA GLY A 131 -32.02 14.66 0.61
C GLY A 131 -32.26 13.16 0.74
N GLN A 132 -33.15 12.62 -0.09
CA GLN A 132 -33.45 11.19 -0.18
C GLN A 132 -32.60 10.44 -1.23
N LYS A 133 -31.69 11.14 -1.92
CA LYS A 133 -30.82 10.59 -2.96
C LYS A 133 -29.36 10.60 -2.53
N TYR A 134 -28.50 10.00 -3.34
CA TYR A 134 -27.05 9.96 -3.17
C TYR A 134 -26.37 10.62 -4.36
N LYS A 135 -25.51 11.60 -4.09
CA LYS A 135 -24.73 12.31 -5.09
C LYS A 135 -23.38 11.63 -5.27
N SER A 136 -23.04 11.28 -6.51
CA SER A 136 -21.73 10.73 -6.87
C SER A 136 -20.83 11.78 -7.54
N ARG A 137 -19.56 11.81 -7.14
CA ARG A 137 -18.54 12.72 -7.66
C ARG A 137 -17.14 12.10 -7.61
N ILE A 138 -16.26 12.59 -8.47
CA ILE A 138 -14.84 12.23 -8.49
C ILE A 138 -13.98 13.47 -8.75
N LYS A 139 -12.77 13.50 -8.17
CA LYS A 139 -11.80 14.57 -8.44
C LYS A 139 -10.71 14.03 -9.37
N VAL A 140 -10.59 14.60 -10.57
CA VAL A 140 -9.62 14.20 -11.60
C VAL A 140 -8.83 15.43 -12.04
N HIS A 141 -7.51 15.36 -12.07
CA HIS A 141 -6.57 16.46 -12.36
C HIS A 141 -6.82 17.82 -11.65
N GLY A 142 -7.52 17.83 -10.51
CA GLY A 142 -7.86 19.08 -9.80
C GLY A 142 -9.34 19.41 -9.87
N ASP A 143 -10.00 18.99 -10.93
CA ASP A 143 -11.39 19.27 -11.21
C ASP A 143 -12.33 18.27 -10.54
N ARG A 144 -13.48 18.78 -10.08
CA ARG A 144 -14.53 17.95 -9.51
C ARG A 144 -15.55 17.65 -10.60
N ILE A 145 -15.65 16.38 -10.95
CA ILE A 145 -16.60 15.85 -11.92
C ILE A 145 -17.81 15.32 -11.15
N TYR A 146 -18.99 15.83 -11.52
CA TYR A 146 -20.28 15.32 -11.03
C TYR A 146 -20.72 14.15 -11.91
N LEU A 147 -21.03 13.02 -11.29
CA LEU A 147 -21.38 11.79 -12.00
C LEU A 147 -22.89 11.53 -12.01
N GLY A 148 -23.62 12.05 -11.02
CA GLY A 148 -25.09 11.92 -10.97
C GLY A 148 -25.68 11.95 -9.56
N LEU A 149 -27.00 11.88 -9.53
CA LEU A 149 -27.83 11.65 -8.34
C LEU A 149 -28.55 10.31 -8.52
N TYR A 150 -28.48 9.47 -7.50
CA TYR A 150 -28.97 8.10 -7.51
C TYR A 150 -29.89 7.85 -6.32
N ASP A 151 -30.78 6.88 -6.42
CA ASP A 151 -31.73 6.60 -5.34
C ASP A 151 -31.06 5.80 -4.21
N THR A 152 -30.08 4.97 -4.56
CA THR A 152 -29.29 4.20 -3.59
C THR A 152 -27.82 4.64 -3.55
N LYS A 153 -27.13 4.34 -2.45
CA LYS A 153 -25.70 4.64 -2.32
C LYS A 153 -24.88 3.69 -3.19
N GLU A 154 -25.35 2.46 -3.37
CA GLU A 154 -24.73 1.41 -4.17
C GLU A 154 -24.67 1.81 -5.64
N GLU A 155 -25.76 2.33 -6.20
CA GLU A 155 -25.80 2.86 -7.57
C GLU A 155 -24.82 4.03 -7.76
N ALA A 156 -24.75 4.94 -6.78
CA ALA A 156 -23.82 6.06 -6.81
C ALA A 156 -22.34 5.60 -6.80
N VAL A 157 -22.04 4.53 -6.07
CA VAL A 157 -20.71 3.90 -6.05
C VAL A 157 -20.41 3.21 -7.37
N GLU A 158 -21.38 2.47 -7.92
CA GLU A 158 -21.24 1.79 -9.18
C GLU A 158 -20.95 2.77 -10.31
N ALA A 159 -21.68 3.89 -10.38
CA ALA A 159 -21.42 4.95 -11.34
C ALA A 159 -19.99 5.52 -11.22
N ARG A 160 -19.50 5.67 -9.99
CA ARG A 160 -18.12 6.12 -9.75
C ARG A 160 -17.09 5.09 -10.22
N ASN A 161 -17.29 3.82 -9.92
CA ASN A 161 -16.42 2.73 -10.36
C ASN A 161 -16.42 2.60 -11.90
N LYS A 162 -17.59 2.71 -12.54
CA LYS A 162 -17.73 2.72 -14.00
C LYS A 162 -16.94 3.87 -14.61
N PHE A 163 -17.06 5.08 -14.06
CA PHE A 163 -16.29 6.23 -14.55
C PHE A 163 -14.78 6.03 -14.44
N ILE A 164 -14.31 5.45 -13.32
CA ILE A 164 -12.89 5.15 -13.08
C ILE A 164 -12.33 4.23 -14.16
N ILE A 165 -13.03 3.14 -14.46
CA ILE A 165 -12.61 2.14 -15.45
C ILE A 165 -12.70 2.73 -16.86
N ALA A 166 -13.82 3.38 -17.19
CA ALA A 166 -14.05 3.98 -18.50
C ALA A 166 -13.02 5.08 -18.84
N SER A 167 -12.61 5.85 -17.83
CA SER A 167 -11.60 6.91 -17.98
C SER A 167 -10.17 6.40 -17.92
N LYS A 168 -9.96 5.07 -17.85
CA LYS A 168 -8.66 4.42 -17.67
C LYS A 168 -7.86 4.99 -16.50
N LEU A 169 -8.56 5.43 -15.46
CA LEU A 169 -7.91 5.91 -14.24
C LEU A 169 -7.37 4.72 -13.45
N PHE A 170 -8.12 3.61 -13.44
CA PHE A 170 -7.68 2.33 -12.88
C PHE A 170 -8.31 1.19 -13.69
N GLU A 171 -7.62 0.05 -13.75
CA GLU A 171 -8.11 -1.14 -14.46
C GLU A 171 -9.22 -1.88 -13.71
N TYR A 172 -9.44 -1.55 -12.44
CA TYR A 172 -10.37 -2.23 -11.54
C TYR A 172 -11.18 -1.22 -10.69
N PRO A 173 -12.34 -1.63 -10.17
CA PRO A 173 -13.12 -0.80 -9.26
C PRO A 173 -12.36 -0.58 -7.95
N ILE A 174 -12.33 0.67 -7.47
CA ILE A 174 -11.60 1.02 -6.23
C ILE A 174 -12.44 0.73 -4.99
N GLN A 175 -13.76 0.91 -5.08
CA GLN A 175 -14.66 0.75 -3.93
C GLN A 175 -15.46 -0.54 -4.06
N LYS A 176 -15.35 -1.41 -3.05
CA LYS A 176 -16.17 -2.60 -2.91
C LYS A 176 -17.55 -2.19 -2.40
N ILE A 177 -18.60 -2.55 -3.14
CA ILE A 177 -19.98 -2.39 -2.70
C ILE A 177 -20.24 -3.44 -1.61
N ARG A 178 -20.74 -3.01 -0.45
CA ARG A 178 -21.06 -3.86 0.70
C ARG A 178 -22.55 -3.98 0.88
#